data_AF-A0A452YHZ7-F1
#
_entry.id   AF-A0A452YHZ7-F1
#
_cell.length_a   1.000
_cell.length_b   1.000
_cell.length_c   1.000
_cell.angle_alpha   90.00
_cell.angle_beta   90.00
_cell.angle_gamma   90.00
#
_symmetry.space_group_name_H-M   'P 1'
#
loop_
_entity.id
_entity.type
_entity.pdbx_description
1 polymer ?
#
loop_
_entity_poly.entity_id
_entity_poly.type
_entity_poly.pdbx_seq_one_letter_code
_entity_poly.pdbx_strand_id
1 'polypeptide(L)'
;MISFTRHLQVIPMHKETGSETPYVALHLMTSQERMVPGHTVHVVFELSIYNHSKGMYCGCKAGCNFDFKNAHSKENCLIPLQELLNSSAFLVDDNCVFAVEILKIDASSPKKKAVVLQKKATTVQNLFVQRKGFVKGTYTWTMNNFLELDLKYFVRSPTFEAGGQKWYIGMYPRGDLYSTDCLSLYLYLDAWDEIRLESKKVVVMTLSILDQKNGKHLTVTSGLWVFTGGHGLGWADFLRLSQLKDPSGGYVVGSSCIVKLDVYLMA
;
A
#
# COMPACT_ATOMS: atom_id res chain seq x y z
N MET A 1 14.57 -21.17 -14.63
CA MET A 1 14.25 -21.29 -13.19
C MET A 1 13.50 -20.01 -12.82
N ILE A 2 12.23 -20.08 -12.42
CA ILE A 2 11.46 -18.86 -12.13
C ILE A 2 11.93 -18.33 -10.77
N SER A 3 12.57 -17.17 -10.78
CA SER A 3 13.03 -16.49 -9.57
C SER A 3 11.89 -15.61 -9.05
N PHE A 4 11.33 -15.97 -7.89
CA PHE A 4 10.18 -15.31 -7.26
C PHE A 4 10.64 -14.43 -6.10
N THR A 5 10.54 -13.11 -6.25
CA THR A 5 10.67 -12.18 -5.11
C THR A 5 9.29 -12.04 -4.45
N ARG A 6 9.21 -12.28 -3.14
CA ARG A 6 7.96 -12.38 -2.37
C ARG A 6 7.98 -11.35 -1.25
N HIS A 7 6.87 -10.65 -1.08
CA HIS A 7 6.72 -9.62 -0.06
C HIS A 7 5.47 -9.89 0.76
N LEU A 8 5.60 -9.84 2.08
CA LEU A 8 4.47 -9.81 3.00
C LEU A 8 4.07 -8.34 3.19
N GLN A 9 2.80 -8.02 3.03
CA GLN A 9 2.28 -6.68 3.34
C GLN A 9 1.32 -6.76 4.51
N VAL A 10 1.48 -5.81 5.44
CA VAL A 10 0.69 -5.68 6.67
C VAL A 10 -0.29 -4.51 6.52
N ILE A 11 -1.56 -4.73 6.84
CA ILE A 11 -2.67 -3.77 6.75
C ILE A 11 -3.38 -3.68 8.13
N PRO A 12 -2.86 -2.90 9.09
CA PRO A 12 -3.29 -2.77 10.49
C PRO A 12 -4.60 -2.01 10.70
N MET A 13 -5.16 -1.37 9.68
CA MET A 13 -6.45 -0.67 9.74
C MET A 13 -7.45 -1.23 8.71
N HIS A 14 -7.33 -2.51 8.37
CA HIS A 14 -8.27 -3.14 7.45
C HIS A 14 -9.66 -3.20 8.06
N LYS A 15 -10.68 -2.75 7.33
CA LYS A 15 -12.08 -2.90 7.71
C LYS A 15 -12.76 -3.85 6.74
N GLU A 16 -13.20 -4.99 7.25
CA GLU A 16 -14.06 -5.88 6.48
C GLU A 16 -15.39 -5.18 6.18
N THR A 17 -15.99 -5.48 5.04
CA THR A 17 -17.28 -4.91 4.63
C THR A 17 -18.35 -5.21 5.69
N GLY A 18 -18.85 -4.16 6.35
CA GLY A 18 -19.84 -4.27 7.43
C GLY A 18 -19.26 -4.36 8.85
N SER A 19 -17.92 -4.37 9.02
CA SER A 19 -17.28 -4.28 10.33
C SER A 19 -16.90 -2.83 10.67
N GLU A 20 -17.32 -2.37 11.85
CA GLU A 20 -16.84 -1.10 12.41
C GLU A 20 -15.43 -1.22 13.01
N THR A 21 -15.03 -2.43 13.39
CA THR A 21 -13.77 -2.72 14.06
C THR A 21 -12.64 -2.91 13.03
N PRO A 22 -11.54 -2.13 13.12
CA PRO A 22 -10.37 -2.34 12.28
C PRO A 22 -9.55 -3.55 12.75
N TYR A 23 -9.02 -4.29 11.80
CA TYR A 23 -8.15 -5.45 11.98
C TYR A 23 -6.76 -5.19 11.40
N VAL A 24 -5.78 -5.91 11.94
CA VAL A 24 -4.53 -6.16 11.25
C VAL A 24 -4.71 -7.33 10.30
N ALA A 25 -4.78 -7.01 9.01
CA ALA A 25 -4.80 -7.98 7.94
C ALA A 25 -3.42 -8.14 7.30
N LEU A 26 -3.13 -9.34 6.83
CA LEU A 26 -1.94 -9.64 6.04
C LEU A 26 -2.35 -10.09 4.64
N HIS A 27 -1.52 -9.82 3.65
CA HIS A 27 -1.62 -10.46 2.35
C HIS A 27 -0.26 -10.67 1.70
N LEU A 28 -0.17 -11.69 0.87
CA LEU A 28 1.05 -12.08 0.17
C LEU A 28 1.08 -11.42 -1.20
N MET A 29 2.20 -10.77 -1.52
CA MET A 29 2.43 -10.15 -2.81
C MET A 29 3.60 -10.80 -3.55
N THR A 30 3.56 -10.71 -4.88
CA THR A 30 4.65 -11.12 -5.77
C THR A 30 5.02 -9.97 -6.69
N SER A 31 6.31 -9.83 -7.01
CA SER A 31 6.78 -8.85 -7.98
C SER A 31 6.30 -9.21 -9.40
N GLN A 32 5.45 -8.38 -10.01
CA GLN A 32 4.88 -8.59 -11.35
C GLN A 32 5.93 -8.71 -12.46
N GLU A 33 7.08 -8.05 -12.29
CA GLU A 33 8.15 -7.90 -13.30
C GLU A 33 8.77 -9.22 -13.79
N ARG A 34 8.42 -10.36 -13.18
CA ARG A 34 8.96 -11.68 -13.55
C ARG A 34 7.90 -12.70 -13.98
N MET A 35 6.62 -12.30 -14.07
CA MET A 35 5.55 -13.20 -14.47
C MET A 35 5.33 -13.16 -15.98
N VAL A 36 5.48 -14.32 -16.64
CA VAL A 36 5.26 -14.46 -18.08
C VAL A 36 3.75 -14.57 -18.36
N PRO A 37 3.18 -13.81 -19.31
CA PRO A 37 1.79 -13.93 -19.69
C PRO A 37 1.37 -15.40 -19.96
N GLY A 38 0.21 -15.78 -19.43
CA GLY A 38 -0.33 -17.14 -19.53
C GLY A 38 0.22 -18.16 -18.53
N HIS A 39 1.20 -17.80 -17.69
CA HIS A 39 1.62 -18.64 -16.57
C HIS A 39 0.83 -18.30 -15.31
N THR A 40 0.54 -19.32 -14.51
CA THR A 40 -0.15 -19.16 -13.22
C THR A 40 0.63 -19.87 -12.14
N VAL A 41 0.65 -19.28 -10.95
CA VAL A 41 1.36 -19.82 -9.79
C VAL A 41 0.38 -19.88 -8.64
N HIS A 42 -0.09 -21.09 -8.34
CA HIS A 42 -0.89 -21.34 -7.17
C HIS A 42 0.03 -21.47 -5.96
N VAL A 43 -0.24 -20.69 -4.91
CA VAL A 43 0.56 -20.69 -3.69
C VAL A 43 -0.37 -20.96 -2.52
N VAL A 44 -0.01 -21.94 -1.69
CA VAL A 44 -0.62 -22.19 -0.39
C VAL A 44 0.36 -21.73 0.68
N PHE A 45 -0.13 -20.92 1.61
CA PHE A 45 0.70 -20.28 2.63
C PHE A 45 -0.09 -20.10 3.93
N GLU A 46 0.63 -19.83 5.01
CA GLU A 46 0.09 -19.46 6.31
C GLU A 46 0.56 -18.05 6.66
N LEU A 47 -0.38 -17.20 7.05
CA LEU A 47 -0.13 -15.83 7.53
C LEU A 47 -0.32 -15.84 9.04
N SER A 48 0.64 -15.31 9.79
CA SER A 48 0.60 -15.42 11.25
C SER A 48 1.20 -14.22 11.97
N ILE A 49 0.80 -14.06 13.23
CA ILE A 49 1.38 -13.16 14.22
C ILE A 49 2.01 -13.98 15.35
N TYR A 50 3.16 -13.56 15.85
CA TYR A 50 3.84 -14.24 16.95
C TYR A 50 3.24 -13.84 18.30
N ASN A 51 2.85 -14.84 19.09
CA ASN A 51 2.47 -14.68 20.48
C ASN A 51 3.69 -14.93 21.37
N HIS A 52 4.28 -13.87 21.92
CA HIS A 52 5.44 -13.88 22.79
C HIS A 52 5.20 -14.62 24.11
N SER A 53 4.00 -14.53 24.68
CA SER A 53 3.67 -15.22 25.94
C SER A 53 3.59 -16.73 25.78
N LYS A 54 3.14 -17.21 24.62
CA LYS A 54 3.03 -18.64 24.28
C LYS A 54 4.24 -19.17 23.53
N GLY A 55 5.11 -18.28 23.04
CA GLY A 55 6.26 -18.63 22.22
C GLY A 55 5.91 -19.23 20.85
N MET A 56 4.73 -18.92 20.29
CA MET A 56 4.22 -19.58 19.08
C MET A 56 3.50 -18.61 18.13
N TYR A 57 3.46 -18.97 16.84
CA TYR A 57 2.69 -18.24 15.84
C TYR A 57 1.20 -18.60 15.88
N CYS A 58 0.34 -17.59 15.75
CA CYS A 58 -1.10 -17.72 15.61
C CYS A 58 -1.49 -17.17 14.23
N GLY A 59 -2.13 -17.98 13.40
CA GLY A 59 -2.33 -17.61 12.00
C GLY A 59 -3.45 -18.35 11.30
N CYS A 60 -3.60 -18.04 10.02
CA CYS A 60 -4.55 -18.69 9.13
C CYS A 60 -3.87 -19.14 7.84
N LYS A 61 -4.32 -20.29 7.34
CA LYS A 61 -3.88 -20.85 6.07
C LYS A 61 -4.74 -20.29 4.93
N ALA A 62 -4.09 -19.82 3.88
CA ALA A 62 -4.72 -19.30 2.69
C ALA A 62 -4.09 -19.88 1.42
N GLY A 63 -4.79 -19.71 0.30
CA GLY A 63 -4.29 -20.06 -1.02
C GLY A 63 -4.71 -19.02 -2.05
N CYS A 64 -3.81 -18.71 -2.99
CA CYS A 64 -4.14 -17.81 -4.10
C CYS A 64 -3.41 -18.20 -5.38
N ASN A 65 -3.99 -17.81 -6.51
CA ASN A 65 -3.36 -17.90 -7.81
C ASN A 65 -2.75 -16.55 -8.15
N PHE A 66 -1.45 -16.52 -8.40
CA PHE A 66 -0.76 -15.37 -8.95
C PHE A 66 -0.59 -15.53 -10.46
N ASP A 67 -0.78 -14.45 -11.19
CA ASP A 67 -0.55 -14.36 -12.62
C ASP A 67 -0.16 -12.92 -12.99
N PHE A 68 0.01 -12.65 -14.30
CA PHE A 68 0.39 -11.32 -14.79
C PHE A 68 -0.57 -10.20 -14.37
N LYS A 69 -1.86 -10.50 -14.16
CA LYS A 69 -2.89 -9.54 -13.74
C LYS A 69 -3.10 -9.54 -12.22
N ASN A 70 -2.88 -10.68 -11.56
CA ASN A 70 -3.16 -10.90 -10.15
C ASN A 70 -1.87 -11.10 -9.35
N ALA A 71 -1.39 -10.04 -8.69
CA ALA A 71 -0.11 -10.05 -7.98
C ALA A 71 -0.20 -10.09 -6.45
N HIS A 72 -1.42 -10.06 -5.91
CA HIS A 72 -1.71 -10.02 -4.48
C HIS A 72 -2.73 -11.10 -4.11
N SER A 73 -2.59 -11.66 -2.91
CA SER A 73 -3.63 -12.49 -2.31
C SER A 73 -4.75 -11.63 -1.74
N LYS A 74 -5.86 -12.25 -1.33
CA LYS A 74 -6.86 -11.57 -0.48
C LYS A 74 -6.23 -11.13 0.85
N GLU A 75 -6.78 -10.08 1.42
CA GLU A 75 -6.51 -9.66 2.79
C GLU A 75 -7.04 -10.72 3.78
N ASN A 76 -6.20 -11.10 4.74
CA ASN A 76 -6.56 -12.03 5.80
C ASN A 76 -6.41 -11.33 7.14
N CYS A 77 -7.54 -11.02 7.79
CA CYS A 77 -7.59 -10.47 9.14
C CYS A 77 -7.01 -11.47 10.15
N LEU A 78 -5.96 -11.07 10.88
CA LEU A 78 -5.33 -11.90 11.90
C LEU A 78 -5.82 -11.56 13.31
N ILE A 79 -5.81 -10.27 13.64
CA ILE A 79 -6.09 -9.79 15.00
C ILE A 79 -6.76 -8.42 14.93
N PRO A 80 -7.82 -8.14 15.72
CA PRO A 80 -8.35 -6.79 15.87
C PRO A 80 -7.24 -5.82 16.25
N LEU A 81 -7.20 -4.63 15.65
CA LEU A 81 -6.12 -3.67 15.94
C LEU A 81 -6.07 -3.33 17.44
N GLN A 82 -7.23 -3.11 18.05
CA GLN A 82 -7.30 -2.79 19.47
C GLN A 82 -6.79 -3.93 20.35
N GLU A 83 -7.00 -5.18 19.94
CA GLU A 83 -6.46 -6.33 20.67
C GLU A 83 -4.93 -6.38 20.55
N LEU A 84 -4.38 -6.20 19.34
CA LEU A 84 -2.93 -6.12 19.15
C LEU A 84 -2.32 -5.00 20.00
N LEU A 85 -2.91 -3.82 19.97
CA LEU A 85 -2.40 -2.66 20.69
C LEU A 85 -2.45 -2.85 22.21
N ASN A 86 -3.43 -3.59 22.74
CA ASN A 86 -3.63 -3.80 24.19
C ASN A 86 -2.99 -5.09 24.72
N SER A 87 -2.48 -5.98 23.86
CA SER A 87 -1.98 -7.28 24.27
C SER A 87 -0.46 -7.30 24.40
N SER A 88 0.03 -7.44 25.64
CA SER A 88 1.45 -7.71 25.91
C SER A 88 1.92 -9.07 25.39
N ALA A 89 1.00 -9.94 24.97
CA ALA A 89 1.34 -11.21 24.35
C ALA A 89 1.72 -11.06 22.88
N PHE A 90 1.24 -10.02 22.19
CA PHE A 90 1.52 -9.79 20.76
C PHE A 90 2.35 -8.53 20.51
N LEU A 91 2.39 -7.61 21.47
CA LEU A 91 3.15 -6.37 21.43
C LEU A 91 4.12 -6.32 22.62
N VAL A 92 5.41 -6.54 22.37
CA VAL A 92 6.47 -6.51 23.38
C VAL A 92 7.47 -5.41 23.01
N ASP A 93 7.67 -4.45 23.90
CA ASP A 93 8.54 -3.28 23.67
C ASP A 93 8.22 -2.55 22.34
N ASP A 94 6.92 -2.33 22.08
CA ASP A 94 6.39 -1.76 20.82
C ASP A 94 6.72 -2.56 19.54
N ASN A 95 7.11 -3.82 19.69
CA ASN A 95 7.40 -4.73 18.59
C ASN A 95 6.30 -5.77 18.44
N CYS A 96 5.88 -6.01 17.20
CA CYS A 96 5.11 -7.20 16.86
C CYS A 96 5.76 -7.93 15.68
N VAL A 97 5.55 -9.24 15.62
CA VAL A 97 6.20 -10.08 14.61
C VAL A 97 5.13 -10.73 13.76
N PHE A 98 5.18 -10.47 12.46
CA PHE A 98 4.35 -11.15 11.48
C PHE A 98 5.20 -12.12 10.68
N ALA A 99 4.59 -13.23 10.28
CA ALA A 99 5.26 -14.22 9.46
C ALA A 99 4.36 -14.69 8.32
N VAL A 100 5.03 -15.12 7.25
CA VAL A 100 4.42 -15.92 6.21
C VAL A 100 5.20 -17.22 6.05
N GLU A 101 4.51 -18.34 6.13
CA GLU A 101 5.06 -19.65 5.82
C GLU A 101 4.48 -20.13 4.48
N ILE A 102 5.35 -20.36 3.51
CA ILE A 102 4.93 -20.98 2.26
C ILE A 102 4.88 -22.49 2.46
N LEU A 103 3.71 -23.09 2.17
CA LEU A 103 3.45 -24.51 2.34
C LEU A 103 3.54 -25.25 1.00
N LYS A 104 3.09 -24.62 -0.09
CA LYS A 104 3.06 -25.22 -1.43
C LYS A 104 3.13 -24.17 -2.52
N ILE A 105 3.84 -24.48 -3.61
CA ILE A 105 3.85 -23.69 -4.84
C ILE A 105 3.61 -24.63 -6.02
N ASP A 106 2.56 -24.41 -6.78
CA ASP A 106 2.28 -25.11 -8.03
C ASP A 106 2.37 -24.10 -9.18
N ALA A 107 3.32 -24.30 -10.09
CA ALA A 107 3.45 -23.47 -11.27
C ALA A 107 2.88 -24.20 -12.49
N SER A 108 2.00 -23.53 -13.23
CA SER A 108 1.45 -24.00 -14.50
C SER A 108 1.90 -23.10 -15.65
N SER A 109 2.11 -23.72 -16.81
CA SER A 109 2.49 -23.05 -18.05
C SER A 109 1.58 -23.56 -19.17
N PRO A 110 1.23 -22.74 -20.19
CA PRO A 110 0.38 -23.18 -21.29
C PRO A 110 0.96 -24.37 -22.07
N LYS A 111 2.29 -24.57 -22.05
CA LYS A 111 3.00 -25.55 -22.88
C LYS A 111 3.54 -26.77 -22.11
N LYS A 112 3.38 -26.85 -20.78
CA LYS A 112 3.93 -27.94 -19.95
C LYS A 112 2.97 -28.35 -18.82
N LYS A 113 3.04 -29.63 -18.42
CA LYS A 113 2.34 -30.14 -17.23
C LYS A 113 2.74 -29.35 -15.98
N ALA A 114 1.79 -29.16 -15.06
CA ALA A 114 2.00 -28.46 -13.80
C ALA A 114 3.19 -29.07 -13.02
N VAL A 115 4.04 -28.21 -12.46
CA VAL A 115 5.17 -28.61 -11.62
C VAL A 115 4.87 -28.20 -10.18
N VAL A 116 4.85 -29.19 -9.27
CA VAL A 116 4.67 -28.98 -7.83
C VAL A 116 6.04 -28.81 -7.19
N LEU A 117 6.26 -27.66 -6.56
CA LEU A 117 7.40 -27.39 -5.67
C LEU A 117 6.88 -27.26 -4.24
N GLN A 118 7.10 -28.29 -3.43
CA GLN A 118 6.97 -28.16 -1.98
C GLN A 118 8.23 -27.48 -1.45
N LYS A 119 8.08 -26.23 -1.02
CA LYS A 119 9.14 -25.47 -0.40
C LYS A 119 8.61 -24.96 0.93
N LYS A 120 9.16 -25.46 2.03
CA LYS A 120 8.95 -24.88 3.36
C LYS A 120 9.87 -23.67 3.46
N ALA A 121 9.31 -22.47 3.38
CA ALA A 121 10.05 -21.23 3.53
C ALA A 121 9.29 -20.32 4.49
N THR A 122 9.86 -20.09 5.66
CA THR A 122 9.36 -19.13 6.65
C THR A 122 10.03 -17.79 6.38
N THR A 123 9.25 -16.80 5.97
CA THR A 123 9.71 -15.40 5.92
C THR A 123 9.11 -14.70 7.12
N VAL A 124 9.96 -14.33 8.07
CA VAL A 124 9.55 -13.51 9.23
C VAL A 124 9.80 -12.06 8.86
N GLN A 125 8.77 -11.24 8.96
CA GLN A 125 8.89 -9.80 8.83
C GLN A 125 8.53 -9.15 10.17
N ASN A 126 9.56 -8.66 10.85
CA ASN A 126 9.38 -7.88 12.06
C ASN A 126 8.78 -6.53 11.66
N LEU A 127 7.61 -6.20 12.22
CA LEU A 127 6.99 -4.89 12.06
C LEU A 127 6.96 -4.22 13.42
N PHE A 128 7.66 -3.11 13.53
CA PHE A 128 7.58 -2.25 14.70
C PHE A 128 6.23 -1.54 14.64
N VAL A 129 5.43 -1.56 15.71
CA VAL A 129 4.19 -0.81 15.82
C VAL A 129 4.22 -0.05 17.13
N GLN A 130 4.77 1.17 17.08
CA GLN A 130 4.87 2.01 18.26
C GLN A 130 3.53 2.65 18.62
N ARG A 131 3.09 2.47 19.87
CA ARG A 131 1.89 3.10 20.45
C ARG A 131 2.04 4.63 20.58
N LYS A 132 3.29 5.12 20.66
CA LYS A 132 3.69 6.54 20.69
C LYS A 132 4.82 6.77 19.68
N GLY A 133 4.50 6.87 18.40
CA GLY A 133 5.52 7.10 17.37
C GLY A 133 5.01 7.64 16.04
N PHE A 134 3.69 7.82 15.88
CA PHE A 134 3.14 8.37 14.64
C PHE A 134 3.25 9.88 14.63
N VAL A 135 4.13 10.40 13.78
CA VAL A 135 4.16 11.81 13.42
C VAL A 135 3.06 12.04 12.39
N LYS A 136 2.05 12.82 12.78
CA LYS A 136 1.01 13.28 11.87
C LYS A 136 1.54 14.47 11.07
N GLY A 137 1.42 14.40 9.75
CA GLY A 137 1.62 15.50 8.83
C GLY A 137 0.36 15.76 8.03
N THR A 138 0.15 17.03 7.66
CA THR A 138 -0.89 17.42 6.71
C THR A 138 -0.25 18.36 5.68
N TYR A 139 -0.58 18.14 4.41
CA TYR A 139 -0.11 18.96 3.32
C TYR A 139 -1.25 19.24 2.34
N THR A 140 -1.31 20.46 1.81
CA THR A 140 -2.29 20.85 0.79
C THR A 140 -1.56 21.45 -0.39
N TRP A 141 -1.81 20.88 -1.56
CA TRP A 141 -1.28 21.34 -2.82
C TRP A 141 -2.40 21.97 -3.64
N THR A 142 -2.31 23.30 -3.78
CA THR A 142 -3.18 24.08 -4.67
C THR A 142 -2.47 24.32 -5.99
N MET A 143 -3.07 23.85 -7.08
CA MET A 143 -2.58 24.02 -8.44
C MET A 143 -3.47 25.02 -9.15
N ASN A 144 -2.93 26.16 -9.58
CA ASN A 144 -3.72 27.22 -10.24
C ASN A 144 -3.71 27.13 -11.78
N ASN A 145 -2.88 26.27 -12.38
CA ASN A 145 -2.72 26.10 -13.82
C ASN A 145 -2.97 24.66 -14.28
N PHE A 146 -3.95 23.97 -13.69
CA PHE A 146 -4.24 22.57 -13.94
C PHE A 146 -4.39 22.23 -15.44
N LEU A 147 -4.98 23.12 -16.25
CA LEU A 147 -5.17 22.89 -17.68
C LEU A 147 -3.84 22.72 -18.44
N GLU A 148 -2.80 23.47 -18.06
CA GLU A 148 -1.45 23.31 -18.62
C GLU A 148 -0.77 22.06 -18.07
N LEU A 149 -0.98 21.79 -16.77
CA LEU A 149 -0.42 20.64 -16.08
C LEU A 149 -1.00 19.31 -16.61
N ASP A 150 -2.27 19.29 -17.02
CA ASP A 150 -2.97 18.14 -17.64
C ASP A 150 -2.37 17.69 -18.99
N LEU A 151 -1.51 18.52 -19.58
CA LEU A 151 -0.75 18.17 -20.79
C LEU A 151 0.59 17.48 -20.45
N LYS A 152 1.05 17.57 -19.21
CA LYS A 152 2.29 16.93 -18.76
C LYS A 152 2.01 15.49 -18.39
N TYR A 153 2.97 14.62 -18.71
CA TYR A 153 2.92 13.23 -18.27
C TYR A 153 2.97 13.12 -16.74
N PHE A 154 3.83 13.92 -16.11
CA PHE A 154 4.05 13.91 -14.67
C PHE A 154 4.17 15.34 -14.13
N VAL A 155 3.58 15.55 -12.95
CA VAL A 155 3.60 16.83 -12.24
C VAL A 155 3.96 16.57 -10.78
N ARG A 156 4.89 17.35 -10.27
CA ARG A 156 5.38 17.26 -8.90
C ARG A 156 4.95 18.49 -8.09
N SER A 157 4.46 18.25 -6.88
CA SER A 157 4.21 19.32 -5.90
C SER A 157 5.51 19.90 -5.35
N PRO A 158 5.46 21.09 -4.73
CA PRO A 158 6.52 21.50 -3.80
C PRO A 158 6.78 20.44 -2.72
N THR A 159 8.02 20.40 -2.24
CA THR A 159 8.43 19.50 -1.17
C THR A 159 7.89 19.98 0.17
N PHE A 160 7.48 19.05 1.03
CA PHE A 160 7.06 19.29 2.40
C PHE A 160 7.74 18.31 3.35
N GLU A 161 7.80 18.65 4.63
CA GLU A 161 8.43 17.82 5.66
C GLU A 161 7.38 17.17 6.57
N ALA A 162 7.52 15.87 6.80
CA ALA A 162 6.74 15.13 7.77
C ALA A 162 7.58 13.96 8.30
N GLY A 163 7.51 13.69 9.61
CA GLY A 163 8.26 12.57 10.22
C GLY A 163 9.78 12.67 10.04
N GLY A 164 10.32 13.90 9.98
CA GLY A 164 11.76 14.15 9.76
C GLY A 164 12.26 13.77 8.37
N GLN A 165 11.35 13.65 7.40
CA GLN A 165 11.63 13.29 6.01
C GLN A 165 10.97 14.30 5.07
N LYS A 166 11.60 14.53 3.92
CA LYS A 166 11.09 15.39 2.86
C LYS A 166 10.31 14.55 1.86
N TRP A 167 9.12 15.01 1.51
CA TRP A 167 8.18 14.31 0.64
C TRP A 167 7.62 15.25 -0.43
N TYR A 168 7.07 14.69 -1.49
CA TYR A 168 6.26 15.42 -2.45
C TYR A 168 5.12 14.54 -2.98
N ILE A 169 4.04 15.17 -3.45
CA ILE A 169 2.97 14.51 -4.19
C ILE A 169 3.36 14.51 -5.67
N GLY A 170 3.35 13.34 -6.29
CA GLY A 170 3.44 13.18 -7.73
C GLY A 170 2.07 12.87 -8.32
N MET A 171 1.76 13.53 -9.42
CA MET A 171 0.49 13.42 -10.13
C MET A 171 0.74 13.02 -11.57
N TYR A 172 -0.02 12.04 -12.05
CA TYR A 172 -0.15 11.73 -13.47
C TYR A 172 -1.57 12.15 -13.88
N PRO A 173 -1.74 13.35 -14.47
CA PRO A 173 -3.05 13.93 -14.70
C PRO A 173 -3.98 13.03 -15.50
N ARG A 174 -3.43 12.29 -16.46
CA ARG A 174 -4.17 11.41 -17.39
C ARG A 174 -3.91 9.92 -17.18
N GLY A 175 -3.24 9.58 -16.09
CA GLY A 175 -2.89 8.21 -15.76
C GLY A 175 -1.44 7.89 -16.03
N ASP A 176 -1.02 6.76 -15.48
CA ASP A 176 0.32 6.21 -15.63
C ASP A 176 0.29 4.88 -16.40
N LEU A 177 1.33 4.08 -16.25
CA LEU A 177 1.43 2.78 -16.91
C LEU A 177 0.50 1.69 -16.34
N TYR A 178 -0.12 1.93 -15.18
CA TYR A 178 -1.01 0.98 -14.49
C TYR A 178 -2.49 1.30 -14.73
N SER A 179 -2.84 2.58 -14.85
CA SER A 179 -4.20 3.02 -15.12
C SER A 179 -4.20 4.15 -16.12
N THR A 180 -4.83 3.93 -17.27
CA THR A 180 -5.07 4.94 -18.28
C THR A 180 -6.46 5.54 -18.05
N ASP A 181 -6.65 6.84 -18.34
CA ASP A 181 -7.93 7.54 -18.18
C ASP A 181 -8.40 7.80 -16.74
N CYS A 182 -7.48 7.69 -15.77
CA CYS A 182 -7.68 8.13 -14.39
C CYS A 182 -6.59 9.14 -14.01
N LEU A 183 -6.92 10.09 -13.15
CA LEU A 183 -5.93 10.81 -12.36
C LEU A 183 -5.23 9.81 -11.43
N SER A 184 -3.90 9.74 -11.51
CA SER A 184 -3.10 8.98 -10.55
C SER A 184 -2.41 9.91 -9.57
N LEU A 185 -2.43 9.58 -8.29
CA LEU A 185 -1.79 10.37 -7.23
C LEU A 185 -0.94 9.47 -6.35
N TYR A 186 0.28 9.92 -6.10
CA TYR A 186 1.28 9.19 -5.31
C TYR A 186 2.06 10.12 -4.37
N LEU A 187 2.49 9.58 -3.24
CA LEU A 187 3.44 10.15 -2.32
C LEU A 187 4.83 9.60 -2.62
N TYR A 188 5.80 10.49 -2.80
CA TYR A 188 7.20 10.15 -3.03
C TYR A 188 8.09 10.78 -1.97
N LEU A 189 9.19 10.09 -1.67
CA LEU A 189 10.27 10.64 -0.87
C LEU A 189 11.11 11.58 -1.75
N ASP A 190 11.41 12.77 -1.24
CA ASP A 190 12.31 13.73 -1.87
C ASP A 190 13.75 13.45 -1.42
N ALA A 191 14.37 12.44 -2.03
CA ALA A 191 15.70 11.99 -1.67
C ALA A 191 16.77 13.01 -2.09
N TRP A 192 17.44 13.64 -1.12
CA TRP A 192 18.78 14.23 -1.29
C TRP A 192 19.86 13.51 -0.47
N ASP A 193 19.48 12.71 0.53
CA ASP A 193 20.39 11.93 1.37
C ASP A 193 20.10 10.43 1.23
N GLU A 194 20.81 9.76 0.33
CA GLU A 194 20.78 8.30 0.12
C GLU A 194 21.22 7.51 1.37
N ILE A 195 21.75 8.18 2.39
CA ILE A 195 22.41 7.59 3.56
C ILE A 195 21.41 7.02 4.59
N ARG A 196 20.10 7.31 4.50
CA ARG A 196 19.09 6.90 5.51
C ARG A 196 18.11 5.81 5.07
N LEU A 197 18.30 5.19 3.91
CA LEU A 197 17.38 4.19 3.35
C LEU A 197 17.36 2.83 4.11
N GLU A 198 18.19 2.64 5.13
CA GLU A 198 18.24 1.38 5.90
C GLU A 198 16.97 1.15 6.76
N SER A 199 16.15 2.17 6.99
CA SER A 199 14.90 2.02 7.76
C SER A 199 13.66 1.93 6.85
N LYS A 200 13.01 0.77 6.84
CA LYS A 200 11.65 0.62 6.27
C LYS A 200 10.71 1.57 7.02
N LYS A 201 10.05 2.47 6.31
CA LYS A 201 9.11 3.43 6.93
C LYS A 201 7.68 2.94 6.83
N VAL A 202 6.94 3.18 7.88
CA VAL A 202 5.56 2.74 7.99
C VAL A 202 4.66 3.96 7.84
N VAL A 203 3.80 3.94 6.81
CA VAL A 203 3.02 5.10 6.36
C VAL A 203 1.54 4.71 6.29
N VAL A 204 0.69 5.45 6.97
CA VAL A 204 -0.75 5.49 6.68
C VAL A 204 -1.05 6.85 6.09
N MET A 205 -1.70 6.91 4.94
CA MET A 205 -2.01 8.19 4.31
C MET A 205 -3.44 8.25 3.78
N THR A 206 -3.94 9.46 3.74
CA THR A 206 -5.23 9.82 3.18
C THR A 206 -4.99 10.88 2.12
N LEU A 207 -5.27 10.54 0.86
CA LEU A 207 -5.29 11.50 -0.23
C LEU A 207 -6.72 11.94 -0.49
N SER A 208 -6.91 13.24 -0.65
CA SER A 208 -8.20 13.87 -0.90
C SER A 208 -8.10 14.87 -2.04
N ILE A 209 -9.14 14.98 -2.85
CA ILE A 209 -9.33 16.07 -3.81
C ILE A 209 -10.59 16.84 -3.44
N LEU A 210 -10.49 18.17 -3.42
CA LEU A 210 -11.58 19.06 -3.01
C LEU A 210 -12.52 19.34 -4.18
N ASP A 211 -13.79 19.01 -4.00
CA ASP A 211 -14.89 19.64 -4.74
C ASP A 211 -15.04 21.07 -4.20
N GLN A 212 -14.51 22.02 -4.97
CA GLN A 212 -14.43 23.44 -4.61
C GLN A 212 -15.80 24.12 -4.63
N LYS A 213 -16.83 23.51 -5.23
CA LYS A 213 -18.18 24.08 -5.28
C LYS A 213 -19.00 23.71 -4.05
N ASN A 214 -18.90 22.45 -3.61
CA ASN A 214 -19.70 21.94 -2.50
C ASN A 214 -18.92 21.81 -1.17
N GLY A 215 -17.60 22.07 -1.19
CA GLY A 215 -16.73 21.97 -0.01
C GLY A 215 -16.50 20.53 0.46
N LYS A 216 -16.81 19.53 -0.37
CA LYS A 216 -16.66 18.11 -0.05
C LYS A 216 -15.35 17.57 -0.59
N HIS A 217 -14.80 16.56 0.07
CA HIS A 217 -13.60 15.89 -0.42
C HIS A 217 -13.93 14.48 -0.90
N LEU A 218 -13.52 14.14 -2.12
CA LEU A 218 -13.35 12.74 -2.50
C LEU A 218 -12.05 12.27 -1.88
N THR A 219 -12.11 11.21 -1.09
CA THR A 219 -11.02 10.81 -0.20
C THR A 219 -10.76 9.32 -0.31
N VAL A 220 -9.50 8.95 -0.42
CA VAL A 220 -9.03 7.56 -0.36
C VAL A 220 -7.99 7.46 0.74
N THR A 221 -8.19 6.52 1.66
CA THR A 221 -7.27 6.27 2.79
C THR A 221 -6.61 4.92 2.59
N SER A 222 -5.29 4.89 2.70
CA SER A 222 -4.53 3.65 2.65
C SER A 222 -4.74 2.85 3.93
N GLY A 223 -4.45 1.55 3.84
CA GLY A 223 -4.00 0.82 5.01
C GLY A 223 -2.64 1.34 5.47
N LEU A 224 -1.90 0.48 6.18
CA LEU A 224 -0.49 0.76 6.44
C LEU A 224 0.33 0.24 5.30
N TRP A 225 1.19 1.09 4.78
CA TRP A 225 2.12 0.74 3.74
C TRP A 225 3.53 0.80 4.31
N VAL A 226 4.33 -0.19 3.95
CA VAL A 226 5.75 -0.22 4.26
C VAL A 226 6.46 0.39 3.06
N PHE A 227 6.96 1.61 3.23
CA PHE A 227 7.78 2.28 2.26
C PHE A 227 9.19 1.69 2.27
N THR A 228 9.60 1.12 1.15
CA THR A 228 10.93 0.51 0.96
C THR A 228 11.86 1.35 0.08
N GLY A 229 11.46 2.58 -0.28
CA GLY A 229 12.19 3.42 -1.24
C GLY A 229 11.98 3.00 -2.70
N GLY A 230 12.33 3.88 -3.64
CA GLY A 230 12.37 3.60 -5.08
C GLY A 230 11.04 3.72 -5.85
N HIS A 231 9.89 3.67 -5.20
CA HIS A 231 8.57 3.79 -5.85
C HIS A 231 7.63 4.71 -5.07
N GLY A 232 6.67 5.33 -5.78
CA GLY A 232 5.63 6.16 -5.16
C GLY A 232 4.57 5.31 -4.49
N LEU A 233 4.07 5.76 -3.34
CA LEU A 233 2.93 5.15 -2.65
C LEU A 233 1.65 5.86 -3.06
N GLY A 234 0.66 5.17 -3.62
CA GLY A 234 -0.58 5.83 -4.02
C GLY A 234 -1.52 4.98 -4.82
N TRP A 235 -2.33 5.65 -5.64
CA TRP A 235 -3.40 5.05 -6.42
C TRP A 235 -3.28 5.46 -7.88
N ALA A 236 -3.11 4.47 -8.76
CA ALA A 236 -3.12 4.66 -10.20
C ALA A 236 -4.49 5.15 -10.70
N ASP A 237 -5.56 4.67 -10.08
CA ASP A 237 -6.96 4.89 -10.42
C ASP A 237 -7.70 5.78 -9.41
N PHE A 238 -7.02 6.80 -8.87
CA PHE A 238 -7.56 7.66 -7.80
C PHE A 238 -8.89 8.33 -8.17
N LEU A 239 -9.00 8.91 -9.37
CA LEU A 239 -10.23 9.56 -9.85
C LEU A 239 -10.33 9.46 -11.36
N ARG A 240 -11.47 9.00 -11.91
CA ARG A 240 -11.66 8.95 -13.36
C ARG A 240 -11.56 10.34 -13.99
N LEU A 241 -10.91 10.43 -15.15
CA LEU A 241 -10.76 11.70 -15.87
C LEU A 241 -12.11 12.33 -16.23
N SER A 242 -13.09 11.51 -16.62
CA SER A 242 -14.44 11.98 -16.92
C SER A 242 -15.10 12.66 -15.72
N GLN A 243 -14.88 12.14 -14.52
CA GLN A 243 -15.40 12.73 -13.28
C GLN A 243 -14.59 13.96 -12.84
N LEU A 244 -13.26 13.93 -13.00
CA LEU A 244 -12.39 15.07 -12.70
C LEU A 244 -12.71 16.29 -13.57
N LYS A 245 -12.99 16.06 -14.86
CA LYS A 245 -13.25 17.10 -15.87
C LYS A 245 -14.71 17.50 -15.97
N ASP A 246 -15.61 16.81 -15.27
CA ASP A 246 -17.02 17.20 -15.18
C ASP A 246 -17.16 18.53 -14.43
N PRO A 247 -17.60 19.62 -15.09
CA PRO A 247 -17.76 20.91 -14.45
C PRO A 247 -18.75 20.89 -13.28
N SER A 248 -19.67 19.93 -13.21
CA SER A 248 -20.62 19.78 -12.11
C SER A 248 -19.97 19.26 -10.82
N GLY A 249 -18.89 18.48 -10.94
CA GLY A 249 -18.18 17.85 -9.81
C GLY A 249 -17.26 18.78 -9.03
N GLY A 250 -16.95 19.97 -9.56
CA GLY A 250 -16.22 21.02 -8.83
C GLY A 250 -14.76 20.73 -8.49
N TYR A 251 -14.19 19.62 -8.97
CA TYR A 251 -12.78 19.25 -8.71
C TYR A 251 -11.78 20.16 -9.43
N VAL A 252 -12.15 20.65 -10.61
CA VAL A 252 -11.41 21.68 -11.36
C VAL A 252 -12.32 22.89 -11.55
N VAL A 253 -11.97 24.03 -10.96
CA VAL A 253 -12.72 25.29 -11.10
C VAL A 253 -11.83 26.32 -11.78
N GLY A 254 -12.22 26.73 -12.99
CA GLY A 254 -11.33 27.47 -13.89
C GLY A 254 -10.14 26.60 -14.27
N SER A 255 -8.97 26.90 -13.71
CA SER A 255 -7.76 26.09 -13.80
C SER A 255 -7.22 25.66 -12.43
N SER A 256 -8.02 25.83 -11.37
CA SER A 256 -7.66 25.48 -9.99
C SER A 256 -8.03 24.04 -9.65
N CYS A 257 -7.10 23.28 -9.06
CA CYS A 257 -7.32 21.96 -8.47
C CYS A 257 -6.61 21.90 -7.11
N ILE A 258 -7.27 21.33 -6.09
CA ILE A 258 -6.74 21.28 -4.73
C ILE A 258 -6.70 19.83 -4.24
N VAL A 259 -5.49 19.36 -3.97
CA VAL A 259 -5.23 18.04 -3.40
C VAL A 259 -4.75 18.21 -1.96
N LYS A 260 -5.26 17.39 -1.05
CA LYS A 260 -4.84 17.33 0.34
C LYS A 260 -4.28 15.94 0.64
N LEU A 261 -3.24 15.92 1.45
CA LEU A 261 -2.64 14.72 2.01
C LEU A 261 -2.66 14.84 3.54
N ASP A 262 -3.22 13.85 4.21
CA ASP A 262 -2.96 13.61 5.63
C ASP A 262 -2.10 12.35 5.72
N VAL A 263 -0.99 12.40 6.45
CA VAL A 263 -0.03 11.29 6.56
C VAL A 263 0.30 11.02 8.02
N TYR A 264 0.39 9.75 8.39
CA TYR A 264 0.86 9.27 9.68
C TYR A 264 2.10 8.42 9.43
N LEU A 265 3.25 8.94 9.85
CA LEU A 265 4.55 8.30 9.68
C LEU A 265 5.00 7.73 11.01
N MET A 266 5.35 6.46 11.04
CA MET A 266 6.01 5.88 12.21
C MET A 266 7.48 6.32 12.21
N ALA A 267 7.89 6.97 13.30
CA ALA A 267 9.26 7.43 13.51
C ALA A 267 10.26 6.27 13.51
#